data_AF-A0A3R8RN01-F1
#
_entry.id   AF-A0A3R8RN01-F1
#
_cell.length_a   1.000
_cell.length_b   1.000
_cell.length_c   1.000
_cell.angle_alpha   90.00
_cell.angle_beta   90.00
_cell.angle_gamma   90.00
#
_symmetry.space_group_name_H-M   'P 1'
#
loop_
_entity.id
_entity.type
_entity.pdbx_description
1 polymer ?
#
loop_
_entity_poly.entity_id
_entity_poly.type
_entity_poly.pdbx_seq_one_letter_code
_entity_poly.pdbx_strand_id
1 'polypeptide(L)'
;MRRSGTDPMTCGGCGLSALGATAAPLLWLSMPRTRRHLGGGFENEGMDLTVLLTELPLVTLGGAFLPLLALTLLTRLRDRDRRRQP
;
A
#
# COMPACT_ATOMS: atom_id res chain seq x y z
N MET A 1 -38.29 0.38 -1.59
CA MET A 1 -37.13 0.73 -0.74
C MET A 1 -36.03 -0.29 -1.02
N ARG A 2 -35.05 0.06 -1.85
CA ARG A 2 -34.01 -0.87 -2.34
C ARG A 2 -32.92 -0.94 -1.26
N ARG A 3 -32.85 -2.03 -0.49
CA ARG A 3 -31.70 -2.29 0.40
C ARG A 3 -30.52 -2.65 -0.51
N SER A 4 -29.66 -1.67 -0.80
CA SER A 4 -28.31 -1.92 -1.31
C SER A 4 -27.54 -2.62 -0.20
N GLY A 5 -27.53 -3.95 -0.25
CA GLY A 5 -26.67 -4.78 0.60
C GLY A 5 -25.22 -4.57 0.20
N THR A 6 -24.51 -3.73 0.93
CA THR A 6 -23.05 -3.76 0.97
C THR A 6 -22.65 -4.84 1.94
N ASP A 7 -22.21 -5.99 1.42
CA ASP A 7 -21.65 -7.05 2.25
C ASP A 7 -20.46 -6.49 3.05
N PRO A 8 -20.46 -6.63 4.39
CA PRO A 8 -19.43 -6.04 5.24
C PRO A 8 -18.02 -6.57 4.92
N MET A 9 -17.92 -7.79 4.37
CA MET A 9 -16.66 -8.37 3.90
C MET A 9 -16.10 -7.65 2.68
N THR A 10 -16.96 -7.22 1.75
CA THR A 10 -16.57 -6.48 0.55
C THR A 10 -16.17 -5.04 0.90
N CYS A 11 -16.85 -4.44 1.88
CA CYS A 11 -16.48 -3.13 2.42
C CYS A 11 -15.11 -3.15 3.11
N GLY A 12 -14.81 -4.21 3.88
CA GLY A 12 -13.53 -4.38 4.56
C GLY A 12 -12.34 -4.48 3.60
N GLY A 13 -12.46 -5.28 2.53
CA GLY A 13 -11.39 -5.45 1.54
C GLY A 13 -11.08 -4.18 0.75
N CYS A 14 -12.12 -3.48 0.28
CA CYS A 14 -11.97 -2.19 -0.40
C CYS A 14 -11.40 -1.12 0.54
N GLY A 15 -11.89 -1.08 1.79
CA GLY A 15 -11.41 -0.15 2.81
C GLY A 15 -9.93 -0.35 3.14
N LEU A 16 -9.48 -1.60 3.35
CA LEU A 16 -8.07 -1.90 3.58
C LEU A 16 -7.19 -1.52 2.37
N SER A 17 -7.67 -1.77 1.16
CA SER A 17 -6.93 -1.44 -0.06
C SER A 17 -6.80 0.08 -0.23
N ALA A 18 -7.88 0.84 0.04
CA ALA A 18 -7.87 2.30 0.01
C ALA A 18 -6.96 2.89 1.10
N LEU A 19 -6.99 2.32 2.31
CA LEU A 19 -6.07 2.69 3.40
C LEU A 19 -4.61 2.40 3.02
N GLY A 20 -4.32 1.23 2.45
CA GLY A 20 -2.97 0.88 2.00
C GLY A 20 -2.48 1.80 0.88
N ALA A 21 -3.33 2.09 -0.10
CA ALA A 21 -3.02 2.98 -1.23
C ALA A 21 -2.77 4.43 -0.81
N THR A 22 -3.32 4.88 0.32
CA THR A 22 -3.13 6.25 0.84
C THR A 22 -2.00 6.33 1.87
N ALA A 23 -1.89 5.37 2.77
CA ALA A 23 -0.85 5.33 3.79
C ALA A 23 0.56 5.13 3.18
N ALA A 24 0.69 4.31 2.14
CA ALA A 24 1.99 4.03 1.53
C ALA A 24 2.64 5.29 0.90
N PRO A 25 1.94 6.10 0.09
CA PRO A 25 2.46 7.39 -0.39
C PRO A 25 2.78 8.38 0.73
N LEU A 26 1.94 8.46 1.78
CA LEU A 26 2.18 9.36 2.91
C LEU A 26 3.48 9.00 3.65
N LEU A 27 3.71 7.71 3.90
CA LEU A 27 4.96 7.21 4.48
C LEU A 27 6.15 7.48 3.54
N TRP A 28 5.99 7.23 2.25
CA TRP A 28 7.04 7.45 1.26
C TRP A 28 7.44 8.93 1.15
N LEU A 29 6.48 9.85 1.20
CA LEU A 29 6.71 11.31 1.24
C LEU A 29 7.37 11.76 2.56
N SER A 30 7.13 11.05 3.67
CA SER A 30 7.76 11.36 4.96
C SER A 30 9.25 11.01 5.00
N MET A 31 9.73 10.19 4.05
CA MET A 31 11.08 9.68 4.05
C MET A 31 12.11 10.78 3.69
N PRO A 32 13.20 10.93 4.46
CA PRO A 32 14.17 12.01 4.25
C PRO A 32 14.87 11.96 2.88
N ARG A 33 14.94 10.78 2.25
CA ARG A 33 15.44 10.62 0.87
C ARG A 33 14.51 11.28 -0.15
N THR A 34 13.22 10.99 -0.07
CA THR A 34 12.19 11.54 -0.96
C THR A 34 12.09 13.05 -0.81
N ARG A 35 12.14 13.55 0.43
CA ARG A 35 12.13 15.00 0.72
C ARG A 35 13.31 15.75 0.11
N ARG A 36 14.51 15.13 0.06
CA ARG A 36 15.67 15.73 -0.62
C ARG A 36 15.48 15.79 -2.13
N HIS A 37 14.90 14.76 -2.75
CA HIS A 37 14.60 14.74 -4.19
C HIS A 37 13.40 15.62 -4.59
N LEU A 38 12.60 16.10 -3.64
CA LEU A 38 11.46 17.00 -3.88
C LEU A 38 11.79 18.48 -3.61
N GLY A 39 13.08 18.84 -3.54
CA GLY A 39 13.48 20.24 -3.33
C GLY A 39 13.62 20.66 -1.87
N GLY A 40 13.75 19.71 -0.93
CA GLY A 40 14.05 20.01 0.48
C GLY A 40 15.49 20.47 0.77
N GLY A 41 16.29 20.73 -0.28
CA GLY A 41 17.62 21.34 -0.21
C GLY A 41 17.57 22.87 -0.37
N PHE A 42 18.69 23.55 -0.16
CA PHE A 42 18.82 24.98 -0.49
C PHE A 42 18.62 25.19 -2.01
N GLU A 43 17.95 26.28 -2.40
CA GLU A 43 17.67 26.65 -3.79
C GLU A 43 17.04 25.55 -4.69
N ASN A 44 16.28 24.62 -4.11
CA ASN A 44 15.61 23.56 -4.88
C ASN A 44 16.60 22.66 -5.66
N GLU A 45 17.88 22.63 -5.24
CA GLU A 45 18.90 21.76 -5.81
C GLU A 45 18.53 20.29 -5.62
N GLY A 46 18.49 19.56 -6.74
CA GLY A 46 18.13 18.14 -6.78
C GLY A 46 16.63 17.85 -6.77
N MET A 47 15.76 18.83 -7.08
CA MET A 47 14.34 18.57 -7.34
C MET A 47 14.17 17.74 -8.60
N ASP A 48 13.79 16.48 -8.42
CA ASP A 48 13.49 15.52 -9.47
C ASP A 48 12.04 15.03 -9.33
N LEU A 49 11.16 15.68 -10.10
CA LEU A 49 9.74 15.31 -10.18
C LEU A 49 9.52 13.96 -10.89
N THR A 50 10.54 13.44 -11.59
CA THR A 50 10.50 12.12 -12.24
C THR A 50 10.34 11.01 -11.20
N VAL A 51 10.96 11.18 -10.03
CA VAL A 51 10.83 10.24 -8.90
C VAL A 51 9.37 10.16 -8.42
N LEU A 52 8.65 11.29 -8.42
CA LEU A 52 7.23 11.30 -8.07
C LEU A 52 6.39 10.59 -9.15
N LEU A 53 6.69 10.80 -10.43
CA LEU A 53 5.95 10.17 -11.53
C LEU A 53 6.20 8.67 -11.64
N THR A 54 7.42 8.22 -11.33
CA THR A 54 7.84 6.83 -11.48
C THR A 54 7.56 6.01 -10.24
N GLU A 55 7.88 6.49 -9.03
CA GLU A 55 7.76 5.69 -7.81
C GLU A 55 6.35 5.72 -7.22
N LEU A 56 5.63 6.84 -7.30
CA LEU A 56 4.28 6.97 -6.71
C LEU A 56 3.28 5.92 -7.23
N PRO A 57 3.17 5.61 -8.54
CA PRO A 57 2.30 4.53 -8.99
C PRO A 57 2.73 3.16 -8.44
N LEU A 58 4.03 2.89 -8.31
CA LEU A 58 4.49 1.63 -7.70
C LEU A 58 4.18 1.57 -6.21
N VAL A 59 4.37 2.67 -5.47
CA VAL A 59 4.09 2.74 -4.02
C VAL A 59 2.60 2.62 -3.74
N THR A 60 1.75 3.28 -4.53
CA THR A 60 0.29 3.17 -4.41
C THR A 60 -0.20 1.76 -4.71
N LEU A 61 0.25 1.15 -5.81
CA LEU A 61 -0.09 -0.24 -6.14
C LEU A 61 0.44 -1.20 -5.07
N GLY A 62 1.68 -1.03 -4.63
CA GLY A 62 2.28 -1.82 -3.55
C GLY A 62 1.46 -1.75 -2.27
N GLY A 63 1.06 -0.55 -1.86
CA GLY A 63 0.18 -0.33 -0.70
C GLY A 63 -1.21 -0.96 -0.85
N ALA A 64 -1.80 -0.87 -2.05
CA ALA A 64 -3.11 -1.47 -2.34
C ALA A 64 -3.10 -3.00 -2.32
N PHE A 65 -2.03 -3.64 -2.83
CA PHE A 65 -1.92 -5.10 -2.91
C PHE A 65 -1.32 -5.75 -1.66
N LEU A 66 -0.64 -4.99 -0.79
CA LEU A 66 -0.07 -5.49 0.46
C LEU A 66 -1.06 -6.29 1.35
N PRO A 67 -2.30 -5.83 1.61
CA PRO A 67 -3.23 -6.59 2.45
C PRO A 67 -3.62 -7.94 1.84
N LEU A 68 -3.77 -8.00 0.52
CA LEU A 68 -4.06 -9.25 -0.20
C LEU A 68 -2.88 -10.22 -0.13
N LEU A 69 -1.66 -9.69 -0.30
CA LEU A 69 -0.42 -10.47 -0.24
C LEU A 69 -0.18 -11.02 1.16
N ALA A 70 -0.44 -10.22 2.20
CA ALA A 70 -0.35 -10.67 3.59
C ALA A 70 -1.35 -11.80 3.91
N LEU A 71 -2.61 -11.67 3.47
CA LEU A 71 -3.63 -12.69 3.71
C LEU A 71 -3.32 -14.02 2.98
N THR A 72 -2.85 -13.92 1.73
CA THR A 72 -2.42 -15.11 0.97
C THR A 72 -1.21 -15.79 1.60
N LEU A 73 -0.24 -15.04 2.12
CA LEU A 73 0.90 -15.62 2.83
C LEU A 73 0.46 -16.34 4.12
N LEU A 74 -0.40 -15.69 4.92
CA LEU A 74 -0.91 -16.25 6.17
C LEU A 74 -1.69 -17.55 5.93
N THR A 75 -2.56 -17.60 4.92
CA THR A 75 -3.32 -18.80 4.58
C THR A 75 -2.39 -19.94 4.12
N ARG A 76 -1.37 -19.65 3.31
CA ARG A 76 -0.36 -20.63 2.88
C ARG A 76 0.46 -21.17 4.04
N LEU A 77 0.85 -20.31 4.99
CA LEU A 77 1.58 -20.72 6.18
C LEU A 77 0.72 -21.61 7.07
N ARG A 78 -0.56 -21.27 7.27
CA ARG A 78 -1.50 -22.11 8.04
C ARG A 78 -1.75 -23.46 7.38
N ASP A 79 -1.90 -23.51 6.06
CA ASP A 79 -2.09 -24.79 5.35
C ASP A 79 -0.83 -25.66 5.41
N ARG A 80 0.36 -25.05 5.34
CA ARG A 80 1.62 -25.76 5.58
C ARG A 80 1.73 -26.32 6.98
N ASP A 81 1.34 -25.54 7.99
CA ASP A 81 1.40 -25.97 9.39
C ASP A 81 0.40 -27.11 9.65
N ARG A 82 -0.81 -27.01 9.10
CA ARG A 82 -1.81 -28.09 9.17
C ARG A 82 -1.36 -29.38 8.49
N ARG A 83 -0.63 -29.30 7.36
CA ARG A 83 -0.04 -30.48 6.70
C ARG A 83 1.14 -31.08 7.47
N ARG A 84 1.74 -30.34 8.40
CA ARG A 84 2.85 -30.81 9.24
C ARG A 84 2.40 -31.45 10.55
N GLN A 85 1.14 -31.26 10.96
CA GLN A 85 0.54 -31.97 12.09
C GLN A 85 -0.22 -33.20 11.57
N PRO A 86 0.32 -34.43 11.70
CA PRO A 86 -0.37 -35.68 11.35
C PRO A 86 -1.48 -36.04 12.35
#